data_AF-A0A270B5Y4-F1
#
_entry.id   AF-A0A270B5Y4-F1
#
_cell.length_a   1.000
_cell.length_b   1.000
_cell.length_c   1.000
_cell.angle_alpha   90.00
_cell.angle_beta   90.00
_cell.angle_gamma   90.00
#
_symmetry.space_group_name_H-M   'P 1'
#
loop_
_entity.id
_entity.type
_entity.pdbx_description
1 polymer ?
#
loop_
_entity_poly.entity_id
_entity_poly.type
_entity_poly.pdbx_seq_one_letter_code
_entity_poly.pdbx_strand_id
1 'polypeptide(L)'
;MANEPVNVAQITLAHGAKWPFDAPDTWWQDDGENPPPPTDWAHAAARGVLSDLNDRRGIKQGFLGLDEDIRAEIVSSLAAIIRVAAEQQGIASE
;
A
#
# COMPACT_ATOMS: atom_id res chain seq x y z
N MET A 1 -27.16 13.17 13.69
CA MET A 1 -26.60 12.42 12.55
C MET A 1 -25.56 11.48 13.13
N ALA A 2 -25.80 10.18 13.11
CA ALA A 2 -24.82 9.22 13.63
C ALA A 2 -23.60 9.26 12.70
N ASN A 3 -22.41 9.46 13.26
CA ASN A 3 -21.16 9.28 12.51
C ASN A 3 -21.13 7.80 12.09
N GLU A 4 -21.26 7.54 10.79
CA GLU A 4 -20.83 6.25 10.26
C GLU A 4 -19.36 6.04 10.67
N PRO A 5 -19.00 4.86 11.20
CA PRO A 5 -17.61 4.56 11.46
C PRO A 5 -16.86 4.68 10.14
N VAL A 6 -15.89 5.59 10.10
CA VAL A 6 -15.01 5.77 8.95
C VAL A 6 -14.41 4.41 8.59
N ASN A 7 -14.66 3.94 7.37
CA ASN A 7 -14.06 2.70 6.89
C ASN A 7 -12.59 2.97 6.55
N VAL A 8 -11.74 2.87 7.57
CA VAL A 8 -10.29 3.11 7.47
C VAL A 8 -9.68 2.28 6.34
N ALA A 9 -10.10 1.03 6.17
CA ALA A 9 -9.57 0.16 5.11
C ALA A 9 -9.87 0.69 3.69
N GLN A 10 -11.06 1.24 3.45
CA GLN A 10 -11.39 1.86 2.16
C GLN A 10 -10.56 3.13 1.92
N ILE A 11 -10.39 3.96 2.95
CA ILE A 11 -9.60 5.18 2.84
C ILE A 11 -8.14 4.87 2.57
N THR A 12 -7.55 3.93 3.32
CA THR A 12 -6.14 3.60 3.19
C THR A 12 -5.87 2.89 1.87
N LEU A 13 -6.79 2.05 1.39
CA LEU A 13 -6.70 1.46 0.04
C LEU A 13 -6.68 2.55 -1.05
N ALA A 14 -7.61 3.51 -0.99
CA ALA A 14 -7.66 4.62 -1.93
C ALA A 14 -6.40 5.52 -1.85
N HIS A 15 -5.93 5.78 -0.63
CA HIS A 15 -4.75 6.60 -0.40
C HIS A 15 -3.46 5.90 -0.86
N GLY A 16 -3.31 4.59 -0.63
CA GLY A 16 -2.19 3.79 -1.13
C GLY A 16 -2.21 3.63 -2.65
N ALA A 17 -3.37 3.69 -3.29
CA ALA A 17 -3.46 3.77 -4.75
C ALA A 17 -3.02 5.14 -5.29
N LYS A 18 -3.34 6.22 -4.57
CA LYS A 18 -2.98 7.59 -4.95
C LYS A 18 -1.50 7.92 -4.68
N TRP A 19 -0.96 7.42 -3.57
CA TRP A 19 0.38 7.70 -3.05
C TRP A 19 1.10 6.38 -2.72
N PRO A 20 1.43 5.57 -3.73
CA PRO A 20 1.99 4.24 -3.53
C PRO A 20 3.40 4.31 -2.92
N PHE A 21 3.62 3.59 -1.84
CA PHE A 21 4.90 3.59 -1.12
C PHE A 21 6.10 3.15 -1.97
N ASP A 22 5.86 2.21 -2.89
CA ASP A 22 6.80 1.67 -3.86
C ASP A 22 6.85 2.46 -5.18
N ALA A 23 6.27 3.66 -5.25
CA ALA A 23 6.50 4.48 -6.44
C ALA A 23 8.00 4.77 -6.61
N PRO A 24 8.48 4.79 -7.87
CA PRO A 24 9.83 5.21 -8.19
C PRO A 24 10.14 6.61 -7.67
N ASP A 25 11.38 6.86 -7.29
CA ASP A 25 11.86 8.17 -6.87
C ASP A 25 11.65 9.22 -7.96
N THR A 26 11.75 8.82 -9.23
CA THR A 26 11.48 9.70 -10.38
C THR A 26 10.05 10.21 -10.40
N TRP A 27 9.08 9.39 -9.99
CA TRP A 27 7.68 9.79 -9.87
C TRP A 27 7.47 10.75 -8.69
N TRP A 28 8.13 10.49 -7.55
CA TRP A 28 8.08 11.37 -6.38
C TRP A 28 8.74 12.73 -6.61
N GLN A 29 9.65 12.83 -7.58
CA GLN A 29 10.33 14.06 -7.97
C GLN A 29 9.59 14.87 -9.04
N ASP A 30 8.54 14.31 -9.65
CA ASP A 30 7.71 14.97 -10.66
C ASP A 30 6.47 15.64 -10.03
N ASP A 31 5.36 15.74 -10.75
CA ASP A 31 4.09 16.31 -10.27
C ASP A 31 3.24 15.37 -9.39
N GLY A 32 3.62 14.10 -9.28
CA GLY A 32 2.86 13.09 -8.53
C GLY A 32 1.51 12.74 -9.16
N GLU A 33 1.31 13.04 -10.44
CA GLU A 33 0.13 12.61 -11.19
C GLU A 33 0.34 11.19 -11.75
N ASN A 34 -0.76 10.48 -12.01
CA ASN A 34 -0.76 9.14 -12.62
C ASN A 34 0.19 8.14 -11.94
N PRO A 35 -0.06 7.77 -10.67
CA PRO A 35 0.79 6.82 -9.95
C PRO A 35 0.90 5.48 -10.71
N PRO A 36 2.05 4.78 -10.61
CA PRO A 36 2.20 3.47 -11.23
C PRO A 36 1.06 2.53 -10.79
N PRO A 37 0.38 1.83 -11.71
CA PRO A 37 -0.72 0.97 -11.34
C PRO A 37 -0.22 -0.22 -10.50
N PRO A 38 -1.02 -0.73 -9.54
CA PRO A 38 -0.68 -1.97 -8.86
C PRO A 38 -0.71 -3.13 -9.85
N THR A 39 0.17 -4.11 -9.65
CA THR A 39 0.25 -5.31 -10.51
C THR A 39 -1.02 -6.17 -10.41
N ASP A 40 -1.57 -6.30 -9.21
CA ASP A 40 -2.76 -7.11 -8.91
C ASP A 40 -3.46 -6.61 -7.64
N TRP A 41 -4.53 -7.31 -7.24
CA TRP A 41 -5.33 -6.97 -6.06
C TRP A 41 -4.54 -7.05 -4.74
N ALA A 42 -3.58 -7.97 -4.63
CA ALA A 42 -2.76 -8.13 -3.44
C ALA A 42 -1.72 -7.02 -3.31
N HIS A 43 -1.16 -6.58 -4.44
CA HIS A 43 -0.30 -5.43 -4.53
C HIS A 43 -1.07 -4.15 -4.13
N ALA A 44 -2.29 -3.96 -4.63
CA ALA A 44 -3.14 -2.86 -4.21
C ALA A 44 -3.42 -2.89 -2.69
N ALA A 45 -3.71 -4.06 -2.12
CA ALA A 45 -3.92 -4.24 -0.69
C ALA A 45 -2.65 -3.92 0.12
N ALA A 46 -1.47 -4.36 -0.32
CA ALA A 46 -0.19 -4.06 0.33
C ALA A 46 0.08 -2.55 0.41
N ARG A 47 -0.18 -1.82 -0.68
CA ARG A 47 -0.08 -0.35 -0.70
C ARG A 47 -1.05 0.30 0.29
N GLY A 48 -2.26 -0.25 0.42
CA GLY A 48 -3.24 0.21 1.42
C GLY A 48 -2.77 0.01 2.86
N VAL A 49 -2.19 -1.15 3.19
CA VAL A 49 -1.61 -1.44 4.51
C VAL A 49 -0.50 -0.45 4.83
N LEU A 50 0.44 -0.23 3.91
CA LEU A 50 1.54 0.70 4.13
C LEU A 50 1.06 2.15 4.22
N SER A 51 -0.01 2.52 3.51
CA SER A 51 -0.62 3.83 3.68
C SER A 51 -1.14 4.05 5.11
N ASP A 52 -1.77 3.05 5.72
CA ASP A 52 -2.19 3.12 7.13
C ASP A 52 -0.98 3.28 8.07
N LEU A 53 0.07 2.48 7.84
CA LEU A 53 1.27 2.51 8.67
C LEU A 53 2.04 3.83 8.52
N ASN A 54 2.08 4.42 7.33
CA ASN A 54 2.78 5.66 7.06
C ASN A 54 2.05 6.90 7.60
N ASP A 55 0.77 6.79 7.96
CA ASP A 55 0.03 7.84 8.66
C ASP A 55 0.26 7.79 10.19
N ARG A 56 0.78 6.68 10.71
CA ARG A 56 1.09 6.52 12.14
C ARG A 56 2.47 7.11 12.45
N ARG A 57 2.47 8.28 13.10
CA ARG A 57 3.68 9.11 13.38
C ARG A 57 4.92 8.33 13.83
N GLY A 58 4.78 7.35 14.74
CA GLY A 58 5.92 6.57 15.25
C GLY A 58 6.48 5.57 14.25
N ILE A 59 5.64 5.01 13.38
CA ILE A 59 6.03 4.01 12.37
C ILE A 59 6.57 4.72 11.13
N LYS A 60 5.92 5.83 10.72
CA LYS A 60 6.34 6.68 9.60
C LYS A 60 7.84 7.01 9.63
N GLN A 61 8.39 7.36 10.80
CA GLN A 61 9.80 7.71 10.93
C GLN A 61 10.74 6.55 10.58
N GLY A 62 10.31 5.30 10.80
CA GLY A 62 11.09 4.12 10.44
C GLY A 62 11.16 3.85 8.93
N PHE A 63 10.29 4.49 8.13
CA PHE A 63 10.30 4.37 6.68
C PHE A 63 11.02 5.52 5.97
N LEU A 64 11.38 6.59 6.69
CA LEU A 64 12.09 7.72 6.11
C LEU A 64 13.51 7.33 5.72
N GLY A 65 13.91 7.68 4.50
CA GLY A 65 15.26 7.40 3.99
C GLY A 65 15.46 5.97 3.49
N LEU A 66 14.40 5.18 3.33
CA LEU A 66 14.47 3.91 2.63
C LEU A 66 14.64 4.14 1.12
N ASP A 67 15.65 3.48 0.56
CA ASP A 67 15.92 3.46 -0.88
C ASP A 67 14.75 2.83 -1.65
N GLU A 68 14.57 3.23 -2.91
CA GLU A 68 13.50 2.76 -3.79
C GLU A 68 13.39 1.23 -3.81
N ASP A 69 14.51 0.53 -4.00
CA ASP A 69 14.55 -0.93 -4.05
C ASP A 69 13.99 -1.57 -2.77
N ILE A 70 14.34 -1.02 -1.61
CA ILE A 70 13.85 -1.51 -0.32
C ILE A 70 12.34 -1.27 -0.19
N ARG A 71 11.84 -0.12 -0.63
CA ARG A 71 10.40 0.15 -0.61
C ARG A 71 9.63 -0.82 -1.51
N ALA A 72 10.16 -1.09 -2.70
CA ALA A 72 9.60 -2.06 -3.64
C ALA A 72 9.61 -3.50 -3.07
N GLU A 73 10.71 -3.91 -2.44
CA GLU A 73 10.83 -5.23 -1.80
C GLU A 73 9.84 -5.42 -0.64
N ILE A 74 9.64 -4.39 0.18
CA ILE A 74 8.65 -4.41 1.27
C ILE A 74 7.24 -4.63 0.70
N VAL A 75 6.85 -3.85 -0.33
CA VAL A 75 5.53 -3.98 -0.95
C VAL A 75 5.35 -5.34 -1.61
N SER A 76 6.35 -5.82 -2.34
CA SER A 76 6.34 -7.13 -2.99
C SER A 76 6.18 -8.26 -1.97
N SER A 77 6.92 -8.19 -0.86
CA SER A 77 6.87 -9.16 0.23
C SER A 77 5.49 -9.17 0.90
N LEU A 78 4.92 -7.99 1.19
CA LEU A 78 3.56 -7.88 1.74
C LEU A 78 2.52 -8.45 0.79
N ALA A 79 2.60 -8.12 -0.50
CA ALA A 79 1.68 -8.61 -1.52
C ALA A 79 1.75 -10.14 -1.62
N ALA A 80 2.95 -10.73 -1.58
CA ALA A 80 3.12 -12.20 -1.58
C ALA A 80 2.46 -12.85 -0.36
N ILE A 81 2.64 -12.29 0.84
CA ILE A 81 1.99 -12.79 2.07
C ILE A 81 0.46 -12.71 1.94
N ILE A 82 -0.07 -11.61 1.41
CA ILE A 82 -1.51 -11.41 1.21
C ILE A 82 -2.08 -12.44 0.23
N ARG A 83 -1.38 -12.72 -0.89
CA ARG A 83 -1.80 -13.75 -1.85
C ARG A 83 -1.91 -15.12 -1.19
N VAL A 84 -0.84 -15.56 -0.53
CA VAL A 84 -0.80 -16.87 0.16
C VAL A 84 -1.90 -16.97 1.21
N ALA A 85 -2.14 -15.90 1.97
CA ALA A 85 -3.20 -15.88 2.96
C ALA A 85 -4.60 -16.03 2.33
N ALA A 86 -4.87 -15.36 1.21
CA ALA A 86 -6.15 -15.48 0.51
C ALA A 86 -6.36 -16.87 -0.11
N GLU A 87 -5.31 -17.46 -0.69
CA GLU A 87 -5.32 -18.82 -1.24
C GLU A 87 -5.64 -19.86 -0.16
N GLN A 88 -5.01 -19.77 1.02
CA GLN A 88 -5.27 -20.66 2.14
C GLN A 88 -6.71 -20.60 2.67
N GLN A 89 -7.38 -19.45 2.49
CA GLN A 89 -8.78 -19.26 2.86
C GLN A 89 -9.76 -19.59 1.71
N GLY A 90 -9.26 -20.00 0.53
CA GLY A 90 -10.07 -20.25 -0.66
C GLY A 90 -10.70 -18.99 -1.26
N ILE A 91 -10.19 -17.80 -0.92
CA ILE A 91 -10.71 -16.51 -1.40
C ILE A 91 -10.20 -16.20 -2.81
N ALA A 92 -8.99 -16.67 -3.14
CA ALA A 92 -8.32 -16.40 -4.41
C ALA A 92 -8.44 -17.54 -5.45
N SER A 93 -9.28 -18.54 -5.18
CA SER A 93 -9.41 -19.75 -5.99
C SER A 93 -10.61 -19.70 -6.94
N GLU A 94 -10.62 -18.82 -7.94
CA GLU A 94 -11.49 -18.90 -9.13
C GLU A 94 -10.79 -18.37 -10.40
#